data_AF-A0A417YQG2-F1
#
_entry.id   AF-A0A417YQG2-F1
#
_cell.length_a   1.000
_cell.length_b   1.000
_cell.length_c   1.000
_cell.angle_alpha   90.00
_cell.angle_beta   90.00
_cell.angle_gamma   90.00
#
_symmetry.space_group_name_H-M   'P 1'
#
loop_
_entity.id
_entity.type
_entity.pdbx_description
1 polymer ?
#
loop_
_entity_poly.entity_id
_entity_poly.type
_entity_poly.pdbx_seq_one_letter_code
_entity_poly.pdbx_strand_id
1 'polypeptide(L)'
;MNMVLDAEEKFAYDTSISNFLMLKVWHDLGIDVTGFSNYFMHLGGYGDDPGSELLQDGFKSLFPDFRHLDYDELKELTAIANEVDMHPPESLYILNNEKLQKLIESGKDKELMQVKSKHHGDLLDFEMAYHQKYGILIGLHFEGILHEVAVAISEVLQTIDRLYKQVEEVELNGLYNQAV
;
A
#
# COMPACT_ATOMS: atom_id res chain seq x y z
N MET A 1 28.38 26.91 -4.81
CA MET A 1 27.25 27.34 -5.65
C MET A 1 26.02 26.72 -5.02
N ASN A 2 25.23 27.50 -4.25
CA ASN A 2 23.98 26.99 -3.69
C ASN A 2 22.95 27.04 -4.82
N MET A 3 22.53 25.88 -5.29
CA MET A 3 21.37 25.79 -6.17
C MET A 3 20.16 26.16 -5.31
N VAL A 4 19.62 27.36 -5.50
CA VAL A 4 18.34 27.75 -4.90
C VAL A 4 17.31 27.35 -5.93
N LEU A 5 16.75 26.15 -5.76
CA LEU A 5 15.60 25.70 -6.53
C LEU A 5 14.40 26.57 -6.15
N ASP A 6 13.58 26.95 -7.12
CA ASP A 6 12.27 27.51 -6.80
C ASP A 6 11.34 26.43 -6.22
N ALA A 7 10.16 26.83 -5.76
CA ALA A 7 9.25 25.91 -5.09
C ALA A 7 8.73 24.79 -6.00
N GLU A 8 8.53 25.07 -7.29
CA GLU A 8 8.04 24.09 -8.26
C GLU A 8 9.16 23.11 -8.63
N GLU A 9 10.38 23.63 -8.82
CA GLU A 9 11.59 22.83 -9.05
C GLU A 9 11.90 21.91 -7.88
N LYS A 10 11.79 22.43 -6.65
CA LYS A 10 11.98 21.61 -5.46
C LYS A 10 10.93 20.51 -5.37
N PHE A 11 9.66 20.83 -5.61
CA PHE A 11 8.58 19.84 -5.55
C PHE A 11 8.78 18.73 -6.59
N ALA A 12 9.01 19.07 -7.86
CA ALA A 12 9.24 18.07 -8.91
C ALA A 12 10.49 17.21 -8.62
N TYR A 13 11.54 17.80 -8.05
CA TYR A 13 12.72 17.06 -7.62
C TYR A 13 12.39 16.07 -6.50
N ASP A 14 11.75 16.52 -5.42
CA ASP A 14 11.41 15.68 -4.27
C ASP A 14 10.45 14.53 -4.68
N THR A 15 9.46 14.81 -5.52
CA THR A 15 8.54 13.78 -6.05
C THR A 15 9.27 12.77 -6.93
N SER A 16 10.20 13.20 -7.78
CA SER A 16 11.03 12.30 -8.58
C SER A 16 11.86 11.35 -7.70
N ILE A 17 12.39 11.85 -6.58
CA ILE A 17 13.11 11.02 -5.60
C ILE A 17 12.15 10.04 -4.92
N SER A 18 10.97 10.49 -4.51
CA SER A 18 9.92 9.62 -3.95
C SER A 18 9.57 8.48 -4.91
N ASN A 19 9.30 8.79 -6.17
CA ASN A 19 8.95 7.82 -7.20
C ASN A 19 10.07 6.78 -7.40
N PHE A 20 11.32 7.23 -7.40
CA PHE A 20 12.48 6.33 -7.46
C PHE A 20 12.58 5.41 -6.24
N LEU A 21 12.34 5.92 -5.02
CA LEU A 21 12.33 5.12 -3.80
C LEU A 21 11.21 4.07 -3.82
N MET A 22 10.03 4.45 -4.29
CA MET A 22 8.90 3.53 -4.44
C MET A 22 9.23 2.38 -5.42
N LEU A 23 9.81 2.69 -6.58
CA LEU A 23 10.29 1.67 -7.51
C LEU A 23 11.28 0.70 -6.87
N LYS A 24 12.17 1.20 -6.01
CA LYS A 24 13.12 0.35 -5.28
C LYS A 24 12.41 -0.60 -4.31
N VAL A 25 11.41 -0.11 -3.58
CA VAL A 25 10.61 -0.94 -2.65
C VAL A 25 9.87 -2.03 -3.42
N TRP A 26 9.24 -1.68 -4.55
CA TRP A 26 8.57 -2.64 -5.44
C TRP A 26 9.51 -3.71 -5.97
N HIS A 27 10.67 -3.31 -6.46
CA HIS A 27 11.70 -4.24 -6.91
C HIS A 27 12.14 -5.19 -5.77
N ASP A 28 12.30 -4.69 -4.55
CA ASP A 28 12.71 -5.51 -3.40
C ASP A 28 11.64 -6.51 -2.95
N LEU A 29 10.37 -6.21 -3.23
CA LEU A 29 9.26 -7.15 -3.08
C LEU A 29 9.17 -8.16 -4.23
N GLY A 30 10.10 -8.11 -5.19
CA GLY A 30 10.18 -9.04 -6.31
C GLY A 30 9.31 -8.68 -7.52
N ILE A 31 8.81 -7.44 -7.58
CA ILE A 31 8.02 -6.95 -8.72
C ILE A 31 8.97 -6.58 -9.87
N ASP A 32 8.62 -7.00 -11.09
CA ASP A 32 9.30 -6.53 -12.29
C ASP A 32 8.86 -5.10 -12.62
N VAL A 33 9.74 -4.14 -12.31
CA VAL A 33 9.50 -2.70 -12.51
C VAL A 33 9.90 -2.20 -13.91
N THR A 34 10.38 -3.06 -14.81
CA THR A 34 10.86 -2.61 -16.13
C THR A 34 9.76 -2.04 -17.03
N GLY A 35 8.50 -2.41 -16.78
CA GLY A 35 7.33 -1.93 -17.53
C GLY A 35 6.60 -0.74 -16.90
N PHE A 36 7.08 -0.21 -15.77
CA PHE A 36 6.42 0.86 -15.03
C PHE A 36 6.64 2.21 -15.73
N SER A 37 5.78 3.19 -15.45
CA SER A 37 5.86 4.54 -16.03
C SER A 37 7.13 5.29 -15.61
N ASN A 38 7.41 6.41 -16.28
CA ASN A 38 8.61 7.19 -16.01
C ASN A 38 8.54 7.80 -14.60
N TYR A 39 9.56 7.56 -13.76
CA TYR A 39 9.57 8.06 -12.38
C TYR A 39 9.86 9.56 -12.25
N PHE A 40 10.35 10.22 -13.30
CA PHE A 40 10.65 11.64 -13.27
C PHE A 40 9.38 12.50 -13.34
N MET A 41 9.24 13.40 -12.37
CA MET A 41 8.26 14.48 -12.42
C MET A 41 8.85 15.69 -13.15
N HIS A 42 8.08 16.28 -14.06
CA HIS A 42 8.45 17.49 -14.78
C HIS A 42 7.91 18.75 -14.09
N LEU A 43 8.60 19.88 -14.26
CA LEU A 43 8.13 21.19 -13.78
C LEU A 43 6.76 21.52 -14.38
N GLY A 44 5.83 21.96 -13.54
CA GLY A 44 4.45 22.25 -13.95
C GLY A 44 3.60 21.01 -14.27
N GLY A 45 4.12 19.80 -14.05
CA GLY A 45 3.44 18.52 -14.29
C GLY A 45 2.38 18.14 -13.25
N TYR A 46 1.66 19.11 -12.69
CA TYR A 46 0.68 18.87 -11.61
C TYR A 46 -0.52 17.99 -11.99
N GLY A 47 -0.74 17.74 -13.29
CA GLY A 47 -1.84 16.91 -13.79
C GLY A 47 -1.42 15.55 -14.36
N ASP A 48 -0.13 15.24 -14.34
CA ASP A 48 0.45 13.99 -14.84
C ASP A 48 1.42 13.50 -13.75
N ASP A 49 0.86 12.93 -12.68
CA ASP A 49 1.64 12.45 -11.53
C ASP A 49 2.02 10.98 -11.72
N PRO A 50 3.26 10.69 -12.18
CA PRO A 50 3.72 9.32 -12.30
C PRO A 50 3.75 8.59 -10.95
N GLY A 51 3.77 9.29 -9.81
CA GLY A 51 3.73 8.66 -8.49
C GLY A 51 2.48 7.81 -8.30
N SER A 52 1.31 8.34 -8.58
CA SER A 52 0.04 7.60 -8.44
C SER A 52 -0.02 6.37 -9.35
N GLU A 53 0.46 6.48 -10.59
CA GLU A 53 0.53 5.33 -11.51
C GLU A 53 1.47 4.24 -10.99
N LEU A 54 2.67 4.62 -10.56
CA LEU A 54 3.67 3.71 -10.01
C LEU A 54 3.18 3.00 -8.74
N LEU A 55 2.42 3.70 -7.90
CA LEU A 55 1.80 3.12 -6.71
C LEU A 55 0.76 2.06 -7.11
N GLN A 56 -0.12 2.40 -8.05
CA GLN A 56 -1.15 1.51 -8.55
C GLN A 56 -0.59 0.28 -9.26
N ASP A 57 0.45 0.42 -10.08
CA ASP A 57 1.12 -0.70 -10.74
C ASP A 57 1.77 -1.66 -9.73
N GLY A 58 2.36 -1.11 -8.67
CA GLY A 58 2.87 -1.88 -7.53
C GLY A 58 1.76 -2.66 -6.83
N PHE A 59 0.64 -1.99 -6.51
CA PHE A 59 -0.52 -2.63 -5.90
C PHE A 59 -1.12 -3.71 -6.79
N LYS A 60 -1.29 -3.45 -8.08
CA LYS A 60 -1.81 -4.43 -9.05
C LYS A 60 -0.97 -5.69 -9.11
N SER A 61 0.35 -5.55 -8.99
CA SER A 61 1.28 -6.69 -9.00
C SER A 61 1.17 -7.55 -7.73
N LEU A 62 0.89 -6.94 -6.58
CA LEU A 62 0.81 -7.61 -5.27
C LEU A 62 -0.61 -8.07 -4.89
N PHE A 63 -1.61 -7.35 -5.40
CA PHE A 63 -3.03 -7.43 -5.12
C PHE A 63 -3.81 -7.26 -6.45
N PRO A 64 -3.87 -8.29 -7.31
CA PRO A 64 -4.45 -8.16 -8.65
C PRO A 64 -5.89 -7.65 -8.70
N ASP A 65 -6.66 -7.91 -7.64
CA ASP A 65 -8.07 -7.53 -7.50
C ASP A 65 -8.26 -6.31 -6.58
N PHE A 66 -7.23 -5.48 -6.40
CA PHE A 66 -7.37 -4.27 -5.58
C PHE A 66 -8.44 -3.33 -6.15
N ARG A 67 -9.10 -2.60 -5.26
CA ARG A 67 -10.04 -1.53 -5.63
C ARG A 67 -9.46 -0.19 -5.25
N HIS A 68 -9.68 0.81 -6.09
CA HIS A 68 -9.42 2.20 -5.82
C HIS A 68 -10.76 2.93 -5.89
N LEU A 69 -11.11 3.63 -4.81
CA LEU A 69 -12.28 4.50 -4.73
C LEU A 69 -11.80 5.93 -4.57
N ASP A 70 -12.44 6.87 -5.26
CA ASP A 70 -12.12 8.29 -5.20
C ASP A 70 -13.40 9.13 -5.01
N TYR A 71 -13.33 10.43 -5.32
CA TYR A 71 -14.44 11.37 -5.23
C TYR A 71 -15.71 10.94 -5.98
N ASP A 72 -15.60 10.18 -7.08
CA ASP A 72 -16.77 9.72 -7.83
C ASP A 72 -17.60 8.69 -7.02
N GLU A 73 -16.94 8.00 -6.09
CA GLU A 73 -17.51 6.97 -5.22
C GLU A 73 -17.60 7.41 -3.76
N LEU A 74 -17.61 8.73 -3.50
CA LEU A 74 -17.51 9.35 -2.17
C LEU A 74 -18.44 8.73 -1.11
N LYS A 75 -19.67 8.33 -1.48
CA LYS A 75 -20.61 7.69 -0.54
C LYS A 75 -20.13 6.33 -0.05
N GLU A 76 -19.61 5.50 -0.95
CA GLU A 76 -19.09 4.17 -0.60
C GLU A 76 -17.76 4.33 0.16
N LEU A 77 -16.86 5.18 -0.34
CA LEU A 77 -15.60 5.51 0.30
C LEU A 77 -15.82 5.97 1.76
N THR A 78 -16.70 6.94 1.98
CA THR A 78 -17.00 7.47 3.32
C THR A 78 -17.64 6.43 4.21
N ALA A 79 -18.50 5.56 3.67
CA ALA A 79 -19.10 4.48 4.46
C ALA A 79 -18.04 3.49 4.95
N ILE A 80 -17.12 3.08 4.08
CA ILE A 80 -16.04 2.15 4.41
C ILE A 80 -15.05 2.78 5.40
N ALA A 81 -14.64 4.04 5.19
CA ALA A 81 -13.74 4.75 6.10
C ALA A 81 -14.31 4.81 7.54
N ASN A 82 -15.61 5.12 7.67
CA ASN A 82 -16.29 5.13 8.96
C ASN A 82 -16.39 3.74 9.62
N GLU A 83 -16.55 2.66 8.83
CA GLU A 83 -16.57 1.28 9.36
C GLU A 83 -15.23 0.90 10.02
N VAL A 84 -14.13 1.54 9.61
CA VAL A 84 -12.78 1.25 10.10
C VAL A 84 -12.17 2.36 10.97
N ASP A 85 -12.98 3.34 11.39
CA ASP A 85 -12.57 4.49 12.23
C ASP A 85 -11.45 5.34 11.60
N MET A 86 -11.49 5.50 10.28
CA MET A 86 -10.58 6.35 9.50
C MET A 86 -11.26 7.69 9.18
N HIS A 87 -10.52 8.80 9.16
CA HIS A 87 -11.06 10.03 8.59
C HIS A 87 -11.42 9.82 7.12
N PRO A 88 -12.46 10.48 6.56
CA PRO A 88 -12.76 10.33 5.13
C PRO A 88 -11.57 10.77 4.26
N PRO A 89 -10.93 9.85 3.50
CA PRO A 89 -9.83 10.21 2.62
C PRO A 89 -10.31 10.83 1.30
N GLU A 90 -9.38 11.39 0.52
CA GLU A 90 -9.63 11.79 -0.88
C GLU A 90 -9.68 10.55 -1.78
N SER A 91 -8.81 9.59 -1.50
CA SER A 91 -8.68 8.32 -2.23
C SER A 91 -8.54 7.15 -1.26
N LEU A 92 -9.22 6.04 -1.52
CA LEU A 92 -9.20 4.84 -0.70
C LEU A 92 -8.79 3.62 -1.54
N TYR A 93 -7.66 3.01 -1.18
CA TYR A 93 -7.21 1.75 -1.73
C TYR A 93 -7.65 0.60 -0.84
N ILE A 94 -8.28 -0.41 -1.43
CA ILE A 94 -8.70 -1.64 -0.75
C ILE A 94 -7.89 -2.79 -1.35
N LEU A 95 -6.96 -3.31 -0.54
CA LEU A 95 -5.96 -4.28 -0.94
C LEU A 95 -6.27 -5.64 -0.32
N ASN A 96 -6.40 -6.64 -1.18
CA ASN A 96 -6.71 -8.00 -0.77
C ASN A 96 -6.09 -9.02 -1.72
N ASN A 97 -5.69 -10.17 -1.20
CA ASN A 97 -5.16 -11.27 -2.00
C ASN A 97 -5.44 -12.62 -1.33
N GLU A 98 -5.13 -13.71 -2.05
CA GLU A 98 -5.39 -15.08 -1.58
C GLU A 98 -4.70 -15.38 -0.23
N LYS A 99 -3.46 -14.92 -0.03
CA LYS A 99 -2.73 -15.12 1.23
C LYS A 99 -3.44 -14.45 2.40
N LEU A 100 -3.89 -13.21 2.21
CA LEU A 100 -4.61 -12.47 3.25
C LEU A 100 -5.95 -13.11 3.57
N GLN A 101 -6.69 -13.59 2.55
CA GLN A 101 -7.94 -14.32 2.75
C GLN A 101 -7.73 -15.61 3.55
N LYS A 102 -6.71 -16.40 3.23
CA LYS A 102 -6.36 -17.60 4.02
C LYS A 102 -6.02 -17.27 5.48
N LEU A 103 -5.36 -16.14 5.75
CA LEU A 103 -5.11 -15.68 7.12
C LEU A 103 -6.39 -15.30 7.87
N ILE A 104 -7.33 -14.64 7.19
CA ILE A 104 -8.66 -14.31 7.72
C ILE A 104 -9.44 -15.59 8.05
N GLU A 105 -9.52 -16.53 7.11
CA GLU A 105 -10.26 -17.79 7.26
C GLU A 105 -9.69 -18.69 8.36
N SER A 106 -8.35 -18.68 8.52
CA SER A 106 -7.66 -19.42 9.59
C SER A 106 -7.70 -18.72 10.96
N GLY A 107 -8.18 -17.47 11.03
CA GLY A 107 -8.24 -16.67 12.26
C GLY A 107 -6.87 -16.25 12.82
N LYS A 108 -5.83 -16.28 11.98
CA LYS A 108 -4.44 -15.92 12.30
C LYS A 108 -4.11 -14.46 11.94
N ASP A 109 -5.10 -13.72 11.45
CA ASP A 109 -5.04 -12.33 11.02
C ASP A 109 -4.93 -11.30 12.15
N LYS A 110 -5.12 -11.69 13.42
CA LYS A 110 -5.18 -10.75 14.56
C LYS A 110 -3.95 -9.86 14.71
N GLU A 111 -2.76 -10.38 14.36
CA GLU A 111 -1.52 -9.61 14.44
C GLU A 111 -1.47 -8.48 13.39
N LEU A 112 -2.17 -8.63 12.26
CA LEU A 112 -2.28 -7.58 11.25
C LEU A 112 -2.98 -6.33 11.79
N MET A 113 -3.81 -6.46 12.84
CA MET A 113 -4.41 -5.29 13.49
C MET A 113 -3.39 -4.39 14.20
N GLN A 114 -2.22 -4.92 14.59
CA GLN A 114 -1.21 -4.19 15.36
C GLN A 114 -0.17 -3.47 14.50
N VAL A 115 0.03 -3.90 13.25
CA VAL A 115 1.01 -3.31 12.32
C VAL A 115 0.55 -1.94 11.79
N LYS A 116 -0.72 -1.57 12.01
CA LYS A 116 -1.35 -0.37 11.46
C LYS A 116 -1.10 0.92 12.22
N SER A 117 -1.05 0.83 13.55
CA SER A 117 -1.24 1.99 14.44
C SER A 117 0.01 2.87 14.59
N LYS A 118 0.92 2.86 13.61
CA LYS A 118 2.23 3.53 13.68
C LYS A 118 2.67 4.25 12.40
N HIS A 119 1.96 4.08 11.28
CA HIS A 119 2.34 4.73 10.03
C HIS A 119 1.47 5.96 9.82
N HIS A 120 1.96 7.08 10.34
CA HIS A 120 1.67 8.39 9.77
C HIS A 120 2.91 8.73 8.95
N GLY A 121 2.74 9.06 7.68
CA GLY A 121 3.84 9.56 6.88
C GLY A 121 4.36 10.87 7.48
N ASP A 122 5.68 11.05 7.55
CA ASP A 122 6.25 12.32 7.99
C ASP A 122 6.00 13.41 6.92
N LEU A 123 5.79 12.98 5.68
CA LEU A 123 5.68 13.83 4.49
C LEU A 123 4.36 13.64 3.73
N LEU A 124 3.62 12.57 4.00
CA LEU A 124 2.32 12.26 3.42
C LEU A 124 1.27 11.99 4.51
N ASP A 125 0.12 12.63 4.40
CA ASP A 125 -1.02 12.34 5.27
C ASP A 125 -1.81 11.14 4.72
N PHE A 126 -1.52 9.96 5.26
CA PHE A 126 -2.24 8.73 4.95
C PHE A 126 -2.57 7.94 6.21
N GLU A 127 -3.65 7.19 6.14
CA GLU A 127 -4.09 6.28 7.19
C GLU A 127 -4.16 4.86 6.64
N MET A 128 -3.72 3.89 7.45
CA MET A 128 -3.86 2.47 7.12
C MET A 128 -4.76 1.77 8.12
N ALA A 129 -5.71 1.02 7.60
CA ALA A 129 -6.57 0.15 8.38
C ALA A 129 -6.53 -1.28 7.85
N TYR A 130 -7.12 -2.19 8.60
CA TYR A 130 -7.51 -3.50 8.07
C TYR A 130 -8.80 -3.92 8.70
N HIS A 131 -9.58 -4.63 7.92
CA HIS A 131 -10.90 -5.05 8.24
C HIS A 131 -11.13 -6.43 7.62
N GLN A 132 -11.70 -7.36 8.37
CA GLN A 132 -11.85 -8.75 7.91
C GLN A 132 -12.63 -8.88 6.60
N LYS A 133 -13.59 -7.98 6.35
CA LYS A 133 -14.37 -7.94 5.10
C LYS A 133 -13.59 -7.43 3.89
N TYR A 134 -12.67 -6.50 4.09
CA TYR A 134 -12.04 -5.74 2.99
C TYR A 134 -10.56 -6.08 2.78
N GLY A 135 -9.88 -6.61 3.80
CA GLY A 135 -8.43 -6.76 3.79
C GLY A 135 -7.75 -5.51 4.36
N ILE A 136 -6.69 -5.06 3.70
CA ILE A 136 -5.93 -3.85 4.05
C ILE A 136 -6.57 -2.65 3.36
N LEU A 137 -6.73 -1.55 4.08
CA LEU A 137 -7.21 -0.29 3.53
C LEU A 137 -6.13 0.78 3.68
N ILE A 138 -5.97 1.63 2.67
CA ILE A 138 -5.10 2.80 2.70
C ILE A 138 -5.92 4.01 2.26
N GLY A 139 -6.15 4.94 3.17
CA GLY A 139 -6.74 6.24 2.87
C GLY A 139 -5.65 7.27 2.64
N LEU A 140 -5.69 7.96 1.50
CA LEU A 140 -4.84 9.12 1.21
C LEU A 140 -5.66 10.39 1.40
N HIS A 141 -5.17 11.31 2.24
CA HIS A 141 -5.82 12.61 2.49
C HIS A 141 -5.24 13.73 1.62
N PHE A 142 -4.07 13.49 1.04
CA PHE A 142 -3.42 14.40 0.12
C PHE A 142 -2.47 13.62 -0.78
N GLU A 143 -2.50 13.85 -2.08
CA GLU A 143 -1.54 13.25 -3.02
C GLU A 143 -0.18 13.94 -2.92
N GLY A 144 0.90 13.16 -2.85
CA GLY A 144 2.24 13.71 -2.60
C GLY A 144 3.36 12.67 -2.60
N ILE A 145 4.12 12.61 -1.52
CA ILE A 145 5.32 11.77 -1.40
C ILE A 145 4.90 10.30 -1.10
N LEU A 146 4.48 9.58 -2.14
CA LEU A 146 3.83 8.26 -2.04
C LEU A 146 4.75 7.09 -1.63
N HIS A 147 6.08 7.25 -1.60
CA HIS A 147 6.96 6.14 -1.24
C HIS A 147 6.77 5.64 0.20
N GLU A 148 6.28 6.49 1.11
CA GLU A 148 5.98 6.11 2.49
C GLU A 148 4.87 5.04 2.54
N VAL A 149 3.91 5.12 1.62
CA VAL A 149 2.87 4.09 1.45
C VAL A 149 3.47 2.76 1.01
N ALA A 150 4.39 2.81 0.04
CA ALA A 150 5.07 1.61 -0.44
C ALA A 150 5.88 0.92 0.66
N VAL A 151 6.60 1.71 1.48
CA VAL A 151 7.33 1.21 2.65
C VAL A 151 6.36 0.56 3.65
N ALA A 152 5.28 1.23 4.03
CA ALA A 152 4.31 0.69 4.98
C ALA A 152 3.69 -0.63 4.47
N ILE A 153 3.38 -0.71 3.17
CA ILE A 153 2.88 -1.95 2.57
C ILE A 153 3.91 -3.07 2.56
N SER A 154 5.19 -2.75 2.36
CA SER A 154 6.25 -3.75 2.45
C SER A 154 6.33 -4.39 3.85
N GLU A 155 6.14 -3.61 4.92
CA GLU A 155 6.14 -4.11 6.30
C GLU A 155 4.92 -4.98 6.60
N VAL A 156 3.75 -4.59 6.09
CA VAL A 156 2.54 -5.40 6.19
C VAL A 156 2.70 -6.72 5.43
N LEU A 157 3.27 -6.71 4.23
CA LEU A 157 3.52 -7.93 3.45
C LEU A 157 4.51 -8.87 4.12
N GLN A 158 5.59 -8.35 4.71
CA GLN A 158 6.51 -9.18 5.52
C GLN A 158 5.77 -9.85 6.69
N THR A 159 4.83 -9.14 7.31
CA THR A 159 3.99 -9.71 8.38
C THR A 159 3.06 -10.79 7.84
N ILE A 160 2.38 -10.54 6.71
CA ILE A 160 1.53 -11.53 6.04
C ILE A 160 2.32 -12.78 5.69
N ASP A 161 3.48 -12.65 5.06
CA ASP A 161 4.30 -13.80 4.66
C ASP A 161 4.80 -14.61 5.85
N ARG A 162 5.17 -13.96 6.95
CA ARG A 162 5.53 -14.66 8.19
C ARG A 162 4.35 -15.42 8.77
N LEU A 163 3.18 -14.80 8.88
CA LEU A 163 1.96 -15.44 9.40
C LEU A 163 1.52 -16.59 8.50
N TYR A 164 1.61 -16.41 7.19
CA TYR A 164 1.19 -17.39 6.20
C TYR A 164 2.05 -18.66 6.28
N LYS A 165 3.38 -18.52 6.42
CA LYS A 165 4.30 -19.65 6.67
C LYS A 165 3.93 -20.44 7.93
N GLN A 166 3.51 -19.76 9.00
CA GLN A 166 3.07 -20.44 10.23
C GLN A 166 1.80 -21.26 10.03
N VAL A 167 0.89 -20.83 9.13
CA VAL A 167 -0.31 -21.59 8.78
C VAL A 167 0.06 -22.84 7.98
N GLU A 168 0.88 -22.68 6.93
CA GLU A 168 1.31 -23.81 6.08
C GLU A 168 2.08 -24.88 6.87
N GLU A 169 2.95 -24.48 7.81
CA GLU A 169 3.68 -25.41 8.68
C GLU A 169 2.75 -26.20 9.61
N VAL A 170 1.66 -25.59 10.09
CA VAL A 170 0.67 -26.28 10.94
C VAL A 170 -0.15 -27.27 10.12
N GLU A 171 -0.55 -26.93 8.89
CA GLU A 171 -1.27 -27.84 8.00
C GLU A 171 -0.42 -29.05 7.61
N LEU A 172 0.84 -28.84 7.26
CA LEU A 172 1.78 -29.92 6.91
C LEU A 172 2.04 -30.86 8.09
N ASN A 173 2.21 -30.33 9.29
CA ASN A 173 2.40 -31.14 10.50
C ASN A 173 1.11 -31.81 10.97
N GLY A 174 -0.06 -31.20 10.73
CA GLY A 174 -1.38 -31.77 11.00
C GLY A 174 -1.67 -32.97 10.10
N LEU A 175 -1.30 -32.89 8.81
CA LEU A 175 -1.42 -34.00 7.86
C LEU A 175 -0.49 -35.17 8.23
N TYR A 176 0.73 -34.88 8.71
CA TYR A 176 1.67 -35.91 9.15
C TYR A 176 1.15 -36.70 10.36
N ASN A 177 0.45 -36.04 11.29
CA ASN A 177 -0.13 -36.69 12.48
C ASN A 177 -1.43 -37.48 12.21
N GLN A 178 -2.07 -37.30 11.05
CA GLN A 178 -3.24 -38.09 10.64
C GLN A 178 -2.88 -39.33 9.81
N ALA A 179 -1.64 -39.42 9.35
CA ALA A 179 -1.13 -40.54 8.55
C ALA A 179 -0.42 -41.63 9.38
N VAL A 180 -0.44 -41.53 10.73
CA VAL A 180 0.18 -42.48 11.67
C VAL A 180 -0.87 -43.29 12.41
#